data_AF-A0A1R1MKA3-F1
#
_entry.id   AF-A0A1R1MKA3-F1
#
_cell.length_a   1.000
_cell.length_b   1.000
_cell.length_c   1.000
_cell.angle_alpha   90.00
_cell.angle_beta   90.00
_cell.angle_gamma   90.00
#
_symmetry.space_group_name_H-M   'P 1'
#
loop_
_entity.id
_entity.type
_entity.pdbx_description
1 polymer ?
#
loop_
_entity_poly.entity_id
_entity_poly.type
_entity_poly.pdbx_seq_one_letter_code
_entity_poly.pdbx_strand_id
1 'polypeptide(L)' 'MQNKDKLYHFIIGILAFTVPGFFFSPQVGLIFAAILATAKEMYDARHSEHTSDANDLIATISGALFAFLLFFSG' A
#
# COMPACT_ATOMS: atom_id res chain seq x y z
N MET A 1 -11.73 8.64 -14.01
CA MET A 1 -10.26 8.58 -13.79
C MET A 1 -9.89 8.08 -12.38
N GLN A 2 -10.84 7.93 -11.43
CA GLN A 2 -10.60 7.39 -10.07
C GLN A 2 -10.21 5.91 -10.01
N ASN A 3 -10.77 5.03 -10.85
CA ASN A 3 -10.54 3.58 -10.69
C ASN A 3 -9.12 3.12 -11.08
N LYS A 4 -8.48 3.77 -12.07
CA LYS A 4 -7.10 3.44 -12.47
C LYS A 4 -6.11 3.86 -11.39
N ASP A 5 -6.35 5.01 -10.79
CA ASP A 5 -5.60 5.53 -9.65
C ASP A 5 -5.66 4.57 -8.45
N LYS A 6 -6.86 4.11 -8.05
CA LYS A 6 -7.00 3.11 -6.98
C LYS A 6 -6.34 1.78 -7.31
N LEU A 7 -6.36 1.37 -8.58
CA LEU A 7 -5.66 0.17 -9.03
C LEU A 7 -4.13 0.33 -8.87
N TYR A 8 -3.56 1.49 -9.18
CA TYR A 8 -2.14 1.74 -8.95
C TYR A 8 -1.80 1.71 -7.47
N HIS A 9 -2.64 2.31 -6.61
CA HIS A 9 -2.48 2.21 -5.16
C HIS A 9 -2.50 0.77 -4.65
N PHE A 10 -3.43 -0.04 -5.16
CA PHE A 10 -3.48 -1.47 -4.86
C PHE A 10 -2.20 -2.21 -5.30
N ILE A 11 -1.73 -1.98 -6.53
CA ILE A 11 -0.48 -2.58 -7.04
C ILE A 11 0.73 -2.13 -6.21
N ILE A 12 0.80 -0.85 -5.85
CA ILE A 12 1.85 -0.34 -4.95
C ILE A 12 1.80 -1.05 -3.60
N GLY A 13 0.60 -1.29 -3.06
CA GLY A 13 0.39 -2.08 -1.85
C GLY A 13 0.98 -3.48 -1.93
N ILE A 14 0.73 -4.19 -3.04
CA ILE A 14 1.32 -5.51 -3.31
C ILE A 14 2.84 -5.42 -3.29
N LEU A 15 3.42 -4.50 -4.07
CA LEU A 15 4.88 -4.37 -4.18
C LEU A 15 5.54 -3.96 -2.86
N ALA A 16 4.91 -3.03 -2.14
CA ALA A 16 5.35 -2.55 -0.83
C ALA A 16 5.33 -3.67 0.21
N PHE A 17 4.43 -4.66 0.10
CA PHE A 17 4.48 -5.86 0.91
C PHE A 17 5.56 -6.84 0.42
N THR A 18 5.53 -7.21 -0.88
CA THR A 18 6.29 -8.34 -1.42
C THR A 18 7.80 -8.18 -1.24
N VAL A 19 8.35 -7.00 -1.48
CA VAL A 19 9.81 -6.78 -1.38
C VAL A 19 10.30 -6.99 0.07
N PRO A 20 9.89 -6.19 1.06
CA PRO A 20 10.31 -6.40 2.45
C PRO A 20 9.80 -7.71 3.05
N GLY A 21 8.62 -8.18 2.64
CA GLY A 21 8.04 -9.45 3.08
C GLY A 21 8.88 -10.66 2.71
N PHE A 22 9.45 -10.66 1.51
CA PHE A 22 10.31 -11.73 1.01
C PHE A 22 11.71 -11.71 1.63
N PHE A 23 12.30 -10.52 1.82
CA PHE A 23 13.69 -10.41 2.31
C PHE A 23 13.84 -10.45 3.83
N PHE A 24 12.81 -10.07 4.61
CA PHE A 24 12.89 -9.99 6.06
C PHE A 24 11.88 -10.90 6.76
N SER A 25 10.59 -10.54 6.70
CA SER A 25 9.49 -11.37 7.18
C SER A 25 8.15 -10.81 6.71
N PRO A 26 7.09 -11.62 6.61
CA PRO A 26 5.75 -11.14 6.24
C PRO A 26 5.23 -10.02 7.14
N GLN A 27 5.56 -10.05 8.44
CA GLN A 27 5.19 -9.00 9.38
C GLN A 27 5.88 -7.67 9.05
N VAL A 28 7.17 -7.71 8.70
CA VAL A 28 7.91 -6.51 8.25
C VAL A 28 7.29 -5.97 6.96
N GLY A 29 6.88 -6.84 6.03
CA GLY A 29 6.20 -6.42 4.81
C GLY A 29 4.88 -5.69 5.06
N LEU A 30 4.03 -6.20 5.96
CA LEU A 30 2.76 -5.54 6.32
C LEU A 30 2.98 -4.19 7.01
N ILE A 31 3.91 -4.14 7.97
CA ILE A 31 4.22 -2.89 8.68
C ILE A 31 4.77 -1.85 7.70
N PHE A 32 5.65 -2.26 6.79
CA PHE A 32 6.21 -1.36 5.77
C PHE A 32 5.13 -0.79 4.85
N ALA A 33 4.24 -1.64 4.34
CA ALA A 33 3.15 -1.19 3.48
C ALA A 33 2.19 -0.23 4.21
N ALA A 34 1.88 -0.48 5.48
CA ALA A 34 1.03 0.40 6.30
C ALA A 34 1.67 1.78 6.56
N ILE A 35 2.98 1.79 6.86
CA ILE A 35 3.75 3.04 7.01
C ILE A 35 3.77 3.81 5.69
N LEU A 36 4.03 3.13 4.57
CA LEU A 36 4.12 3.75 3.25
C LEU A 36 2.78 4.34 2.80
N ALA A 37 1.68 3.62 3.00
CA ALA A 37 0.33 4.11 2.70
C ALA A 37 -0.02 5.36 3.53
N THR A 38 0.31 5.33 4.82
CA THR A 38 0.04 6.46 5.73
C THR A 38 0.93 7.66 5.40
N ALA A 39 2.21 7.43 5.13
CA ALA A 39 3.17 8.47 4.78
C ALA A 39 2.80 9.20 3.48
N LYS A 40 2.32 8.47 2.45
CA LYS A 40 1.81 9.06 1.20
C LYS A 40 0.63 10.00 1.48
N GLU A 41 -0.38 9.55 2.22
CA GLU A 41 -1.54 10.40 2.53
C GLU A 41 -1.17 11.62 3.39
N MET A 42 -0.26 11.46 4.35
CA MET A 42 0.25 12.57 5.14
C MET A 42 1.03 13.57 4.29
N TYR A 43 1.77 13.08 3.29
CA TYR A 43 2.46 13.92 2.32
C TYR A 43 1.44 14.68 1.48
N ASP A 44 0.45 14.01 0.90
CA ASP A 44 -0.58 14.64 0.07
C ASP A 44 -1.39 15.69 0.83
N ALA A 45 -1.74 15.43 2.09
CA ALA A 45 -2.45 16.38 2.94
C ALA A 45 -1.66 17.66 3.23
N ARG A 46 -0.33 17.65 3.06
CA ARG A 46 0.56 18.79 3.32
C ARG A 46 0.97 19.55 2.06
N HIS A 47 0.65 19.04 0.87
CA HIS A 47 1.07 19.62 -0.40
C HIS A 47 -0.15 19.99 -1.24
N SER A 48 -0.30 21.28 -1.55
CA SER A 48 -1.46 21.82 -2.27
C SER A 48 -1.64 21.31 -3.70
N GLU A 49 -0.61 20.67 -4.27
CA GLU A 49 -0.64 20.05 -5.61
C GLU A 49 -1.22 18.62 -5.59
N HIS A 50 -1.37 18.04 -4.39
CA HIS A 50 -1.86 16.68 -4.20
C HIS A 50 -3.23 16.70 -3.51
N THR A 51 -4.00 15.63 -3.69
CA THR A 51 -5.31 15.45 -3.03
C THR A 51 -5.22 14.27 -2.11
N SER A 52 -5.36 14.49 -0.80
CA SER A 52 -5.51 13.39 0.14
C SER A 52 -6.85 12.71 -0.08
N ASP A 53 -6.83 11.39 -0.22
CA ASP A 53 -7.98 10.54 -0.40
C ASP A 53 -7.80 9.26 0.41
N ALA A 54 -8.61 9.11 1.46
CA ALA A 54 -8.57 7.92 2.32
C ALA A 54 -8.76 6.60 1.53
N ASN A 55 -9.39 6.65 0.35
CA ASN A 55 -9.54 5.46 -0.50
C ASN A 55 -8.21 5.00 -1.10
N ASP A 56 -7.19 5.86 -1.25
CA ASP A 56 -5.84 5.47 -1.68
C ASP A 56 -5.11 4.67 -0.62
N LEU A 57 -5.25 5.10 0.64
CA LEU A 57 -4.74 4.37 1.78
C LEU A 57 -5.40 3.00 1.89
N ILE A 58 -6.74 2.94 1.78
CA ILE A 58 -7.49 1.67 1.82
C ILE A 58 -7.08 0.77 0.65
N ALA A 59 -6.95 1.30 -0.56
CA ALA A 59 -6.52 0.52 -1.74
C ALA A 59 -5.10 -0.04 -1.55
N THR A 60 -4.17 0.77 -1.06
CA THR A 60 -2.78 0.35 -0.78
C THR A 60 -2.73 -0.73 0.30
N ILE A 61 -3.43 -0.56 1.41
CA ILE A 61 -3.49 -1.59 2.48
C ILE A 61 -4.15 -2.88 1.96
N SER A 62 -5.22 -2.77 1.16
CA SER A 62 -5.90 -3.94 0.60
C SER A 62 -4.98 -4.74 -0.33
N GLY A 63 -4.15 -4.06 -1.13
CA GLY A 63 -3.12 -4.69 -1.96
C GLY A 63 -2.08 -5.44 -1.15
N ALA A 64 -1.60 -4.83 -0.06
CA ALA A 64 -0.66 -5.47 0.85
C ALA A 64 -1.25 -6.71 1.54
N LEU A 65 -2.50 -6.63 1.99
CA LEU A 65 -3.22 -7.77 2.58
C LEU A 65 -3.46 -8.89 1.57
N PHE A 66 -3.81 -8.54 0.33
CA PHE A 66 -3.95 -9.52 -0.74
C PHE A 66 -2.63 -10.26 -1.01
N ALA A 67 -1.52 -9.53 -1.10
CA ALA A 67 -0.20 -10.13 -1.27
C ALA A 67 0.22 -11.00 -0.07
N PHE A 68 -0.10 -10.56 1.15
CA PHE A 68 0.10 -11.35 2.37
C PHE A 68 -0.68 -12.66 2.31
N LEU A 69 -1.97 -12.63 1.97
CA LEU A 69 -2.77 -13.85 1.85
C LEU A 69 -2.16 -14.82 0.82
N LEU A 70 -1.77 -14.33 -0.35
CA LEU A 70 -1.09 -15.14 -1.37
C LEU A 70 0.22 -15.75 -0.87
N PHE A 71 1.01 -14.99 -0.10
CA PHE A 71 2.27 -15.47 0.47
C PHE A 71 2.08 -16.68 1.39
N PHE A 72 0.99 -16.76 2.15
CA PHE A 72 0.66 -17.90 3.02
C PHE A 72 -0.16 -19.00 2.33
N SER A 73 -0.61 -18.76 1.10
CA SER A 73 -1.39 -19.73 0.32
C SER A 73 -0.51 -20.68 -0.50
N GLY A 74 0.81 -20.46 -0.49
CA GLY A 74 1.81 -21.21 -1.26
C GLY A 74 2.59 -22.22 -0.42
#